data_AF-A0A932PSD4-F1
#
_entry.id   AF-A0A932PSD4-F1
#
_cell.length_a   1.000
_cell.length_b   1.000
_cell.length_c   1.000
_cell.angle_alpha   90.00
_cell.angle_beta   90.00
_cell.angle_gamma   90.00
#
_symmetry.space_group_name_H-M   'P 1'
#
loop_
_entity.id
_entity.type
_entity.pdbx_description
1 polymer ?
#
loop_
_entity_poly.entity_id
_entity_poly.type
_entity_poly.pdbx_seq_one_letter_code
_entity_poly.pdbx_strand_id
1 'polypeptide(L)'
;MAEKLIVPRFILNELQAVADSADPIKRAKGRRGLEVLAGLQKDPKIRFEVIEETIGGRDKVDEKLVKMAKQRKAKIITADYNLNKVASISGVKVLNINELANSLRPAVVPGESLLVKVIQKGKGRGQGVGFLPDGTMIVVEAGNQYVGQDIDTEVERIFQTAAGKMIFVRPKE
;
A
#
# COMPACT_ATOMS: atom_id res chain seq x y z
N MET A 1 -12.73 6.37 23.25
CA MET A 1 -13.94 6.45 22.40
C MET A 1 -13.55 6.05 20.98
N ALA A 2 -14.25 5.13 20.31
CA ALA A 2 -13.85 4.64 18.98
C ALA A 2 -13.86 5.77 17.92
N GLU A 3 -12.79 6.01 17.17
CA GLU A 3 -12.80 7.06 16.13
C GLU A 3 -13.92 6.79 15.10
N LYS A 4 -14.58 7.85 14.62
CA LYS A 4 -15.74 7.78 13.71
C LYS A 4 -15.25 7.74 12.26
N LEU A 5 -15.79 6.84 11.44
CA LEU A 5 -15.54 6.82 10.00
C LEU A 5 -16.59 7.68 9.30
N ILE A 6 -16.14 8.79 8.74
CA ILE A 6 -16.99 9.77 8.06
C ILE A 6 -16.85 9.58 6.55
N VAL A 7 -17.97 9.40 5.86
CA VAL A 7 -18.03 9.33 4.40
C VAL A 7 -18.87 10.48 3.87
N PRO A 8 -18.25 11.47 3.17
CA PRO A 8 -19.01 12.58 2.62
C PRO A 8 -19.93 12.13 1.49
N ARG A 9 -21.15 12.67 1.42
CA ARG A 9 -22.11 12.35 0.36
C ARG A 9 -21.55 12.53 -1.04
N PHE A 10 -20.73 13.56 -1.28
CA PHE A 10 -20.12 13.79 -2.59
C PHE A 10 -19.15 12.67 -3.01
N ILE A 11 -18.55 11.94 -2.07
CA ILE A 11 -17.74 10.75 -2.38
C ILE A 11 -18.62 9.58 -2.81
N LEU A 12 -19.78 9.41 -2.16
CA LEU A 12 -20.75 8.40 -2.60
C LEU A 12 -21.27 8.70 -4.02
N ASN A 13 -21.54 9.98 -4.32
CA ASN A 13 -22.00 10.39 -5.64
C ASN A 13 -20.94 10.15 -6.72
N GLU A 14 -19.67 10.50 -6.44
CA GLU A 14 -18.55 10.21 -7.35
C GLU A 14 -18.39 8.70 -7.57
N LEU A 15 -18.45 7.92 -6.49
CA LEU A 15 -18.32 6.47 -6.55
C LEU A 15 -19.47 5.81 -7.33
N GLN A 16 -20.68 6.33 -7.19
CA GLN A 16 -21.83 5.92 -8.00
C GLN A 16 -21.62 6.25 -9.48
N ALA A 17 -21.16 7.47 -9.80
CA ALA A 17 -20.84 7.83 -11.19
C ALA A 17 -19.76 6.93 -11.80
N VAL A 18 -18.75 6.52 -11.01
CA VAL A 18 -17.76 5.51 -11.44
C VAL A 18 -18.40 4.13 -11.61
N ALA A 19 -19.32 3.74 -10.71
CA ALA A 19 -20.04 2.46 -10.79
C ALA A 19 -21.03 2.38 -11.95
N ASP A 20 -21.46 3.53 -12.49
CA ASP A 20 -22.32 3.65 -13.67
C ASP A 20 -21.53 3.91 -14.97
N SER A 21 -20.20 3.92 -14.88
CA SER A 21 -19.33 4.19 -16.03
C SER A 21 -19.53 3.17 -17.16
N ALA A 22 -19.49 3.64 -18.42
CA ALA A 22 -19.49 2.79 -19.61
C ALA A 22 -18.24 1.88 -19.68
N ASP A 23 -17.11 2.34 -19.14
CA ASP A 23 -15.86 1.58 -19.05
C ASP A 23 -16.02 0.42 -18.05
N PRO A 24 -15.93 -0.85 -18.48
CA PRO A 24 -16.12 -2.01 -17.62
C PRO A 24 -15.18 -2.06 -16.41
N ILE A 25 -13.94 -1.60 -16.55
CA ILE A 25 -12.92 -1.62 -15.49
C ILE A 25 -13.29 -0.59 -14.43
N LYS A 26 -13.64 0.63 -14.84
CA LYS A 26 -14.11 1.67 -13.90
C LYS A 26 -15.40 1.22 -13.22
N ARG A 27 -16.35 0.68 -13.98
CA ARG A 27 -17.62 0.16 -13.48
C ARG A 27 -17.43 -0.89 -12.39
N ALA A 28 -16.54 -1.86 -12.62
CA ALA A 28 -16.21 -2.91 -11.64
C ALA A 28 -15.54 -2.33 -10.38
N LYS A 29 -14.62 -1.38 -10.53
CA LYS A 29 -13.98 -0.69 -9.39
C LYS A 29 -14.99 0.11 -8.55
N GLY A 30 -15.90 0.84 -9.20
CA GLY A 30 -16.94 1.61 -8.53
C GLY A 30 -17.88 0.73 -7.71
N ARG A 31 -18.41 -0.35 -8.31
CA ARG A 31 -19.26 -1.32 -7.59
C ARG A 31 -18.55 -1.94 -6.40
N ARG A 32 -17.29 -2.36 -6.57
CA ARG A 32 -16.47 -2.88 -5.47
C ARG A 32 -16.31 -1.87 -4.33
N GLY A 33 -16.12 -0.59 -4.64
CA GLY A 33 -16.05 0.46 -3.62
C GLY A 33 -17.35 0.58 -2.83
N LEU A 34 -18.52 0.54 -3.51
CA LEU A 34 -19.83 0.58 -2.85
C LEU A 34 -20.06 -0.64 -1.95
N GLU A 35 -19.67 -1.83 -2.40
CA GLU A 35 -19.74 -3.06 -1.61
C GLU A 35 -18.89 -2.96 -0.33
N VAL A 36 -17.66 -2.43 -0.43
CA VAL A 36 -16.79 -2.21 0.73
C VAL A 36 -17.42 -1.23 1.72
N LEU A 37 -17.96 -0.11 1.24
CA LEU A 37 -18.64 0.87 2.11
C LEU A 37 -19.87 0.26 2.80
N ALA A 38 -20.67 -0.55 2.09
CA ALA A 38 -21.81 -1.26 2.67
C ALA A 38 -21.37 -2.28 3.74
N GLY A 39 -20.24 -2.95 3.54
CA GLY A 39 -19.62 -3.82 4.54
C GLY A 39 -19.18 -3.05 5.79
N LEU A 40 -18.49 -1.92 5.60
CA LEU A 40 -18.04 -1.06 6.70
C LEU A 40 -19.20 -0.46 7.49
N GLN A 41 -20.31 -0.11 6.83
CA GLN A 41 -21.51 0.41 7.47
C GLN A 41 -22.22 -0.65 8.34
N LYS A 42 -22.16 -1.93 7.95
CA LYS A 42 -22.78 -3.04 8.68
C LYS A 42 -21.94 -3.58 9.84
N ASP A 43 -20.65 -3.24 9.90
CA ASP A 43 -19.77 -3.70 10.96
C ASP A 43 -20.07 -2.96 12.29
N PRO A 44 -20.54 -3.63 13.34
CA PRO A 44 -20.88 -2.99 14.62
C PRO A 44 -19.66 -2.40 15.34
N LYS A 45 -18.43 -2.76 14.96
CA LYS A 45 -17.19 -2.19 15.51
C LYS A 45 -16.87 -0.82 14.91
N ILE A 46 -17.49 -0.46 13.79
CA ILE A 46 -17.21 0.77 13.06
C ILE A 46 -18.33 1.77 13.30
N ARG A 47 -17.98 2.95 13.83
CA ARG A 47 -18.91 4.07 13.93
C ARG A 47 -18.97 4.78 12.58
N PHE A 48 -19.77 4.25 11.66
CA PHE A 48 -19.92 4.76 10.30
C PHE A 48 -20.96 5.89 10.23
N GLU A 49 -20.62 6.98 9.55
CA GLU A 49 -21.54 8.11 9.34
C GLU A 49 -21.39 8.67 7.92
N VAL A 50 -22.51 8.84 7.23
CA VAL A 50 -22.57 9.63 6.00
C VAL A 50 -22.92 11.06 6.37
N ILE A 51 -22.12 12.02 5.92
CA ILE A 51 -22.39 13.44 6.16
C ILE A 51 -22.67 14.20 4.86
N GLU A 52 -23.61 15.13 4.95
CA GLU A 52 -23.90 16.13 3.93
C GLU A 52 -23.39 17.47 4.44
N GLU A 53 -22.21 17.86 3.98
CA GLU A 53 -21.70 19.20 4.20
C GLU A 53 -21.56 19.92 2.87
N THR A 54 -22.12 21.12 2.83
CA THR A 54 -21.98 22.02 1.71
C THR A 54 -20.60 22.67 1.81
N ILE A 55 -19.61 22.07 1.15
CA ILE A 55 -18.32 22.73 0.95
C ILE A 55 -18.50 23.62 -0.27
N GLY A 56 -18.69 24.92 -0.02
CA GLY A 56 -18.95 25.91 -1.06
C GLY A 56 -17.86 25.94 -2.13
N GLY A 57 -18.25 26.19 -3.38
CA GLY A 57 -17.34 26.38 -4.51
C GLY A 57 -17.40 25.28 -5.59
N ARG A 58 -16.82 25.58 -6.76
CA ARG A 58 -16.58 24.62 -7.87
C ARG A 58 -15.34 23.74 -7.63
N ASP A 59 -14.94 23.62 -6.38
CA ASP A 59 -13.73 22.92 -5.97
C ASP A 59 -13.76 21.45 -6.40
N LYS A 60 -12.59 20.93 -6.74
CA LYS A 60 -12.40 19.51 -7.05
C LYS A 60 -12.69 18.66 -5.80
N VAL A 61 -13.02 17.39 -6.00
CA VAL A 61 -13.34 16.43 -4.93
C VAL A 61 -12.23 16.40 -3.85
N ASP A 62 -10.97 16.38 -4.28
CA ASP A 62 -9.80 16.35 -3.40
C ASP A 62 -9.70 17.60 -2.51
N GLU A 63 -9.94 18.78 -3.08
CA GLU A 63 -9.94 20.05 -2.34
C GLU A 63 -11.06 20.10 -1.31
N LYS A 64 -12.25 19.59 -1.67
CA LYS A 64 -13.38 19.45 -0.75
C LYS A 64 -13.02 18.52 0.41
N LEU A 65 -12.41 17.37 0.15
CA LEU A 65 -11.95 16.44 1.18
C LEU A 65 -10.95 17.08 2.14
N VAL A 66 -9.95 17.80 1.62
CA VAL A 66 -8.93 18.46 2.44
C VAL A 66 -9.52 19.57 3.30
N LYS A 67 -10.39 20.42 2.71
CA LYS A 67 -11.09 21.47 3.46
C LYS A 67 -11.97 20.90 4.57
N MET A 68 -12.73 19.84 4.27
CA MET A 68 -13.55 19.14 5.25
C MET A 68 -12.72 18.61 6.42
N ALA A 69 -11.65 17.88 6.10
CA ALA A 69 -10.81 17.25 7.10
C ALA A 69 -10.16 18.31 8.01
N LYS A 70 -9.74 19.44 7.43
CA LYS A 70 -9.20 20.57 8.19
C LYS A 70 -10.23 21.19 9.14
N GLN A 71 -11.44 21.49 8.65
CA GLN A 71 -12.52 22.07 9.46
C GLN A 71 -12.91 21.17 10.64
N ARG A 72 -12.99 19.86 10.40
CA ARG A 72 -13.38 18.85 11.40
C ARG A 72 -12.21 18.36 12.26
N LYS A 73 -10.98 18.83 12.00
CA LYS A 73 -9.75 18.26 12.58
C LYS A 73 -9.67 16.73 12.42
N ALA A 74 -10.19 16.24 11.30
CA ALA A 74 -10.21 14.82 10.97
C ALA A 74 -8.94 14.41 10.21
N LYS A 75 -8.70 13.10 10.17
CA LYS A 75 -7.62 12.48 9.38
C LYS A 75 -8.21 12.00 8.05
N ILE A 76 -7.43 12.05 6.97
CA ILE A 76 -7.84 11.48 5.67
C ILE A 76 -7.28 10.06 5.56
N ILE A 77 -8.12 9.08 5.25
CA ILE A 77 -7.68 7.74 4.83
C ILE A 77 -7.68 7.72 3.30
N THR A 78 -6.55 7.38 2.69
CA THR A 78 -6.44 7.32 1.22
C THR A 78 -5.41 6.30 0.75
N ALA A 79 -5.51 5.89 -0.50
CA ALA A 79 -4.45 5.18 -1.22
C ALA A 79 -3.79 6.07 -2.30
N ASP A 80 -4.32 7.28 -2.52
CA ASP A 80 -3.83 8.21 -3.53
C ASP A 80 -2.61 9.01 -3.04
N TYR A 81 -1.55 8.99 -3.85
CA TYR A 81 -0.28 9.67 -3.54
C TYR A 81 -0.40 11.20 -3.60
N ASN A 82 -1.12 11.74 -4.58
CA ASN A 82 -1.25 13.18 -4.78
C ASN A 82 -2.13 13.82 -3.70
N LEU A 83 -3.27 13.19 -3.38
CA LEU A 83 -4.12 13.62 -2.27
C LEU A 83 -3.36 13.57 -0.94
N ASN A 84 -2.53 12.55 -0.73
CA ASN A 84 -1.67 12.47 0.45
C ASN A 84 -0.74 13.70 0.55
N LYS A 85 -0.04 14.06 -0.53
CA LYS A 85 0.86 15.23 -0.54
C LYS A 85 0.11 16.54 -0.32
N VAL A 86 -1.00 16.76 -1.02
CA VAL A 86 -1.79 17.99 -0.89
C VAL A 86 -2.39 18.14 0.51
N ALA A 87 -2.94 17.07 1.08
CA ALA A 87 -3.50 17.05 2.42
C ALA A 87 -2.42 17.32 3.49
N SER A 88 -1.26 16.68 3.37
CA SER A 88 -0.14 16.85 4.30
C SER A 88 0.38 18.29 4.31
N ILE A 89 0.58 18.90 3.13
CA ILE A 89 0.98 20.32 3.00
C ILE A 89 -0.07 21.25 3.63
N SER A 90 -1.35 20.88 3.53
CA SER A 90 -2.46 21.65 4.10
C SER A 90 -2.61 21.52 5.62
N GLY A 91 -1.76 20.72 6.27
CA GLY A 91 -1.77 20.45 7.70
C GLY A 91 -2.77 19.37 8.13
N VAL A 92 -3.26 18.55 7.20
CA VAL A 92 -4.19 17.45 7.47
C VAL A 92 -3.41 16.15 7.62
N LYS A 93 -3.60 15.44 8.74
CA LYS A 93 -2.98 14.13 8.94
C LYS A 93 -3.58 13.11 7.97
N VAL A 94 -2.71 12.37 7.29
CA VAL A 94 -3.10 11.33 6.33
C VAL A 94 -2.75 9.95 6.88
N LEU A 95 -3.65 9.00 6.70
CA LEU A 95 -3.46 7.58 6.94
C LEU A 95 -3.45 6.88 5.58
N ASN A 96 -2.27 6.59 5.05
CA ASN A 96 -2.15 5.97 3.74
C ASN A 96 -2.15 4.44 3.84
N ILE A 97 -3.09 3.78 3.18
CA ILE A 97 -3.24 2.32 3.26
C ILE A 97 -2.05 1.60 2.62
N ASN A 98 -1.48 2.15 1.54
CA ASN A 98 -0.31 1.56 0.90
C ASN A 98 0.92 1.69 1.79
N GLU A 99 1.09 2.81 2.49
CA GLU A 99 2.16 2.97 3.48
C GLU A 99 2.01 1.96 4.63
N LEU A 100 0.79 1.80 5.17
CA LEU A 100 0.51 0.80 6.20
C LEU A 100 0.85 -0.62 5.72
N ALA A 101 0.39 -1.01 4.53
CA ALA A 101 0.69 -2.33 3.96
C ALA A 101 2.20 -2.55 3.80
N ASN A 102 2.96 -1.52 3.42
CA ASN A 102 4.41 -1.58 3.33
C ASN A 102 5.08 -1.71 4.70
N SER A 103 4.58 -1.02 5.72
CA SER A 103 5.11 -1.10 7.09
C SER A 103 4.84 -2.45 7.76
N LEU A 104 3.83 -3.19 7.31
CA LEU A 104 3.53 -4.55 7.79
C LEU A 104 4.38 -5.63 7.12
N ARG A 105 5.17 -5.30 6.08
CA ARG A 105 6.08 -6.27 5.48
C ARG A 105 7.17 -6.64 6.48
N PRO A 106 7.49 -7.93 6.65
CA PRO A 106 8.59 -8.35 7.50
C PRO A 106 9.85 -7.56 7.17
N ALA A 107 10.40 -6.89 8.18
CA ALA A 107 11.64 -6.14 8.03
C ALA A 107 12.78 -7.14 8.02
N VAL A 108 13.17 -7.61 6.83
CA VAL A 108 14.47 -8.26 6.68
C VAL A 108 15.55 -7.25 7.08
N VAL A 109 16.45 -7.62 7.99
CA VAL A 109 17.58 -6.78 8.45
C VAL A 109 18.93 -7.49 8.27
N PRO A 110 20.06 -6.76 8.15
CA PRO A 110 21.39 -7.37 8.19
C PRO A 110 21.60 -8.27 9.42
N GLY A 111 22.20 -9.45 9.21
CA GLY A 111 22.42 -10.49 10.23
C GLY A 111 21.26 -11.46 10.41
N GLU A 112 20.10 -11.20 9.82
CA GLU A 112 18.96 -12.12 9.87
C GLU A 112 19.20 -13.35 8.98
N SER A 113 18.70 -14.50 9.43
CA SER A 113 18.79 -15.76 8.67
C SER A 113 17.60 -15.91 7.74
N LEU A 114 17.83 -16.31 6.50
CA LEU A 114 16.78 -16.56 5.52
C LEU A 114 17.02 -17.89 4.82
N LEU A 115 15.99 -18.72 4.73
CA LEU A 115 15.97 -19.85 3.82
C LEU A 115 15.62 -19.35 2.42
N VAL A 116 16.50 -19.55 1.46
CA VAL A 116 16.38 -19.00 0.11
C VAL A 116 16.46 -20.11 -0.93
N LYS A 117 15.41 -20.20 -1.76
CA LYS A 117 15.47 -21.01 -2.98
C LYS A 117 16.25 -20.28 -4.05
N VAL A 118 17.38 -20.82 -4.47
CA VAL A 118 18.14 -20.28 -5.60
C VAL A 118 17.50 -20.77 -6.89
N ILE A 119 16.85 -19.88 -7.62
CA ILE A 119 16.07 -20.24 -8.82
C ILE A 119 16.94 -20.21 -10.07
N GLN A 120 17.88 -19.25 -10.15
CA GLN A 120 18.72 -19.07 -11.33
C GLN A 120 20.07 -18.43 -10.98
N LYS A 121 20.99 -18.44 -11.96
CA LYS A 121 22.26 -17.71 -11.86
C LYS A 121 21.99 -16.19 -11.90
N GLY A 122 22.71 -15.46 -11.06
CA GLY A 122 22.73 -14.00 -11.02
C GLY A 122 23.62 -13.39 -12.09
N LYS A 123 23.53 -12.06 -12.22
CA LYS A 123 24.33 -11.30 -13.20
C LYS A 123 25.80 -11.13 -12.77
N GLY A 124 26.06 -11.01 -11.47
CA GLY A 124 27.42 -10.93 -10.93
C GLY A 124 28.12 -12.29 -10.91
N ARG A 125 29.46 -12.28 -10.96
CA ARG A 125 30.27 -13.50 -10.94
C ARG A 125 29.95 -14.31 -9.67
N GLY A 126 29.58 -15.57 -9.85
CA GLY A 126 29.27 -16.49 -8.75
C GLY A 126 27.89 -16.30 -8.10
N GLN A 127 27.09 -15.30 -8.51
CA GLN A 127 25.82 -15.02 -7.85
C GLN A 127 24.72 -16.04 -8.20
N GLY A 128 23.84 -16.29 -7.23
CA GLY A 128 22.52 -16.88 -7.43
C GLY A 128 21.42 -15.84 -7.22
N VAL A 129 20.23 -16.09 -7.74
CA VAL A 129 19.05 -15.24 -7.53
C VAL A 129 17.86 -16.08 -7.09
N GLY A 130 17.18 -15.60 -6.04
CA GLY A 130 15.89 -16.08 -5.55
C GLY A 130 14.93 -14.92 -5.36
N PHE A 131 13.72 -15.22 -4.92
CA PHE A 131 12.70 -14.21 -4.64
C PHE A 131 11.95 -14.56 -3.36
N LEU A 132 11.61 -13.53 -2.58
CA LEU A 132 10.62 -13.67 -1.51
C LEU A 132 9.20 -13.83 -2.12
N PRO A 133 8.22 -14.33 -1.34
CA PRO A 133 6.83 -14.46 -1.81
C PRO A 133 6.20 -13.14 -2.27
N ASP A 134 6.68 -12.01 -1.77
CA ASP A 134 6.22 -10.67 -2.16
C ASP A 134 6.90 -10.12 -3.44
N GLY A 135 7.77 -10.92 -4.08
CA GLY A 135 8.51 -10.57 -5.28
C GLY A 135 9.82 -9.84 -5.05
N THR A 136 10.22 -9.59 -3.79
CA THR A 136 11.52 -8.98 -3.48
C THR A 136 12.66 -9.88 -3.97
N MET A 137 13.56 -9.33 -4.79
CA MET A 137 14.69 -10.07 -5.33
C MET A 137 15.77 -10.29 -4.27
N ILE A 138 16.19 -11.54 -4.10
CA ILE A 138 17.31 -11.93 -3.26
C ILE A 138 18.49 -12.31 -4.15
N VAL A 139 19.63 -11.68 -3.93
CA VAL A 139 20.90 -12.00 -4.58
C VAL A 139 21.78 -12.74 -3.58
N VAL A 140 22.13 -13.98 -3.91
CA VAL A 140 22.96 -14.85 -3.08
C VAL A 140 24.40 -14.78 -3.58
N GLU A 141 25.33 -14.27 -2.77
CA GLU A 141 26.76 -14.30 -3.07
C GLU A 141 27.27 -15.75 -3.07
N ALA A 142 28.12 -16.12 -4.05
CA ALA A 142 28.51 -17.51 -4.31
C ALA A 142 27.32 -18.50 -4.48
N GLY A 143 26.12 -17.99 -4.81
CA GLY A 143 24.89 -18.76 -4.93
C GLY A 143 24.74 -19.61 -6.20
N ASN A 144 25.57 -19.39 -7.23
CA ASN A 144 25.41 -20.06 -8.53
C ASN A 144 25.55 -21.60 -8.48
N GLN A 145 26.25 -22.11 -7.48
CA GLN A 145 26.42 -23.55 -7.23
C GLN A 145 25.20 -24.20 -6.57
N TYR A 146 24.32 -23.39 -5.96
CA TYR A 146 23.14 -23.86 -5.23
C TYR A 146 21.84 -23.73 -6.06
N VAL A 147 21.94 -23.45 -7.36
CA VAL A 147 20.77 -23.32 -8.24
C VAL A 147 19.91 -24.59 -8.18
N GLY A 148 18.62 -24.40 -7.92
CA GLY A 148 17.62 -25.46 -7.70
C GLY A 148 17.43 -25.86 -6.24
N GLN A 149 18.25 -25.37 -5.31
CA GLN A 149 18.25 -25.76 -3.90
C GLN A 149 17.73 -24.65 -2.99
N ASP A 150 17.19 -25.06 -1.85
CA ASP A 150 16.86 -24.21 -0.72
C ASP A 150 18.07 -24.20 0.24
N ILE A 151 18.64 -23.03 0.51
CA ILE A 151 19.83 -22.87 1.35
C ILE A 151 19.59 -21.88 2.48
N ASP A 152 20.19 -22.14 3.64
CA ASP A 152 20.25 -21.18 4.73
C ASP A 152 21.27 -20.10 4.41
N THR A 153 20.82 -18.85 4.54
CA THR A 153 21.61 -17.67 4.22
C THR A 153 21.53 -16.64 5.33
N GLU A 154 22.48 -15.72 5.35
CA GLU A 154 22.49 -14.57 6.23
C GLU A 154 22.45 -13.29 5.40
N VAL A 155 21.59 -12.36 5.81
CA VAL A 155 21.45 -11.07 5.14
C VAL A 155 22.69 -10.23 5.42
N GLU A 156 23.38 -9.83 4.36
CA GLU A 156 24.51 -8.90 4.49
C GLU A 156 24.03 -7.45 4.39
N ARG A 157 23.24 -7.15 3.36
CA ARG A 157 22.88 -5.78 3.01
C ARG A 157 21.62 -5.71 2.19
N ILE A 158 20.97 -4.56 2.27
CA ILE A 158 19.70 -4.30 1.62
C ILE A 158 19.87 -3.07 0.74
N PHE A 159 19.52 -3.21 -0.52
CA PHE A 159 19.52 -2.11 -1.49
C PHE A 159 18.10 -1.75 -1.88
N GLN A 160 17.78 -0.46 -1.76
CA GLN A 160 16.58 0.09 -2.37
C GLN A 160 16.94 0.61 -3.77
N THR A 161 16.28 0.09 -4.80
CA THR A 161 16.41 0.55 -6.18
C THR A 161 15.11 1.20 -6.66
N ALA A 162 15.17 1.88 -7.81
CA ALA A 162 13.98 2.45 -8.46
C ALA A 162 12.95 1.38 -8.85
N ALA A 163 13.38 0.13 -9.10
CA ALA A 163 12.52 -0.99 -9.44
C ALA A 163 12.00 -1.78 -8.22
N GLY A 164 12.49 -1.48 -7.02
CA GLY A 164 12.09 -2.17 -5.79
C GLY A 164 13.26 -2.46 -4.84
N LYS A 165 12.95 -3.20 -3.77
CA LYS A 165 13.92 -3.66 -2.77
C LYS A 165 14.68 -4.87 -3.31
N MET A 166 15.98 -4.91 -3.07
CA MET A 166 16.88 -6.02 -3.37
C MET A 166 17.65 -6.38 -2.10
N ILE A 167 17.72 -7.67 -1.78
CA ILE A 167 18.37 -8.15 -0.56
C ILE A 167 19.59 -8.98 -0.99
N PHE A 168 20.75 -8.66 -0.44
CA PHE A 168 21.97 -9.41 -0.66
C PHE A 168 22.23 -10.28 0.55
N VAL A 169 22.45 -11.57 0.30
CA VAL A 169 22.66 -12.59 1.32
C VAL A 169 23.88 -13.41 0.97
N ARG A 170 24.50 -14.02 1.98
CA ARG A 170 25.57 -15.02 1.83
C ARG A 170 25.09 -16.36 2.39
N PRO A 171 25.49 -17.51 1.81
CA PRO A 171 25.27 -18.81 2.43
C PRO A 171 25.83 -18.83 3.85
N LYS A 172 25.10 -19.44 4.78
CA LYS A 172 25.66 -19.76 6.09
C LYS A 172 26.60 -20.97 5.96
N GLU A 173 27.72 -20.92 6.66
CA GLU A 173 28.60 -22.08 6.84
C GLU A 173 27.91 -23.19 7.64
#